data_AF-A0AA50DWG4-F1
#
_entry.id   AF-A0AA50DWG4-F1
#
_cell.length_a   1.000
_cell.length_b   1.000
_cell.length_c   1.000
_cell.angle_alpha   90.00
_cell.angle_beta   90.00
_cell.angle_gamma   90.00
#
_symmetry.space_group_name_H-M   'P 1'
#
loop_
_entity.id
_entity.type
_entity.pdbx_description
1 polymer ?
#
loop_
_entity_poly.entity_id
_entity_poly.type
_entity_poly.pdbx_seq_one_letter_code
_entity_poly.pdbx_strand_id
1 'polypeptide(L)'
;MTNNPPIKLNQLLGLLPVEAYKRLAPHLKKVVYKTGTVLYEPNEVMEFAYFPNTAMISVVSIMEDGSTTEIGLIGNEGMVGLPIILGENKPQARSSSRCKGKLGN
;
A
#
# COMPACT_ATOMS: atom_id res chain seq x y z
N MET A 1 19.62 7.66 -26.41
CA MET A 1 18.91 8.39 -25.34
C MET A 1 17.81 7.50 -24.78
N THR A 2 18.17 6.50 -23.97
CA THR A 2 17.20 5.60 -23.33
C THR A 2 16.93 6.12 -21.92
N ASN A 3 15.87 6.90 -21.78
CA ASN A 3 15.40 7.40 -20.48
C ASN A 3 14.94 6.21 -19.63
N ASN A 4 15.87 5.64 -18.89
CA ASN A 4 15.63 4.62 -17.87
C ASN A 4 14.70 5.23 -16.80
N PRO A 5 13.45 4.78 -16.62
CA PRO A 5 12.63 5.28 -15.54
C PRO A 5 13.29 4.85 -14.21
N PRO A 6 13.41 5.75 -13.23
CA PRO A 6 14.10 5.46 -11.97
C PRO A 6 13.40 4.27 -11.30
N ILE A 7 14.18 3.22 -11.06
CA ILE A 7 13.90 1.98 -10.29
C ILE A 7 12.41 1.80 -9.96
N LYS A 8 11.68 1.04 -10.80
CA LYS A 8 10.29 0.66 -10.54
C LYS A 8 10.22 -0.19 -9.27
N LEU A 9 10.01 0.47 -8.14
CA LEU A 9 9.94 -0.17 -6.85
C LEU A 9 8.56 -0.80 -6.57
N ASN A 10 7.53 -0.51 -7.38
CA ASN A 10 6.24 -1.20 -7.36
C ASN A 10 5.87 -1.62 -8.79
N GLN A 11 5.54 -2.90 -9.00
CA GLN A 11 5.26 -3.48 -10.31
C GLN A 11 3.96 -2.94 -10.91
N LEU A 12 2.94 -2.70 -10.09
CA LEU A 12 1.67 -2.13 -10.55
C LEU A 12 1.85 -0.74 -11.16
N LEU A 13 2.58 0.15 -10.48
CA LEU A 13 2.98 1.44 -11.05
C LEU A 13 3.84 1.28 -12.32
N GLY A 14 4.58 0.18 -12.38
CA GLY A 14 5.38 -0.21 -13.52
C GLY A 14 4.57 -0.63 -14.75
N LEU A 15 3.39 -1.19 -14.57
CA LEU A 15 2.54 -1.66 -15.66
C LEU A 15 1.65 -0.55 -16.24
N LEU A 16 1.58 0.61 -15.59
CA LEU A 16 0.77 1.73 -16.07
C LEU A 16 1.29 2.28 -17.41
N PRO A 17 0.39 2.63 -18.36
CA PRO A 17 0.75 3.43 -19.51
C PRO A 17 1.44 4.73 -19.08
N VAL A 18 2.41 5.19 -19.88
CA VAL A 18 3.23 6.37 -19.55
C VAL A 18 2.38 7.59 -19.18
N GLU A 19 1.30 7.84 -19.92
CA GLU A 19 0.39 8.96 -19.66
C GLU A 19 -0.40 8.81 -18.36
N ALA A 20 -0.79 7.58 -17.99
CA ALA A 20 -1.43 7.33 -16.70
C ALA A 20 -0.45 7.55 -15.55
N TYR A 21 0.79 7.06 -15.68
CA TYR A 21 1.83 7.29 -14.69
C TYR A 21 2.16 8.79 -14.54
N LYS A 22 2.29 9.54 -15.65
CA LYS A 22 2.55 10.99 -15.61
C LYS A 22 1.47 11.77 -14.88
N ARG A 23 0.20 11.36 -14.99
CA ARG A 23 -0.91 11.98 -14.23
C ARG A 23 -0.85 11.65 -12.75
N LEU A 24 -0.42 10.43 -12.40
CA LEU A 24 -0.33 9.99 -11.01
C LEU A 24 0.93 10.52 -10.30
N ALA A 25 2.04 10.65 -11.02
CA ALA A 25 3.36 11.00 -10.48
C ALA A 25 3.39 12.26 -9.59
N PRO A 26 2.70 13.37 -9.92
CA PRO A 26 2.66 14.56 -9.06
C PRO A 26 2.01 14.32 -7.69
N HIS A 27 1.16 13.29 -7.58
CA HIS A 27 0.45 12.95 -6.35
C HIS A 27 1.15 11.84 -5.54
N LEU A 28 2.20 11.21 -6.11
CA LEU A 28 2.95 10.15 -5.43
C LEU A 28 3.94 10.75 -4.43
N LYS A 29 3.73 10.46 -3.15
CA LYS A 29 4.66 10.81 -2.08
C LYS A 29 5.38 9.56 -1.58
N LYS A 30 6.72 9.59 -1.59
CA LYS A 30 7.52 8.53 -0.97
C LYS A 30 7.43 8.66 0.55
N VAL A 31 6.98 7.59 1.19
CA VAL A 31 6.90 7.47 2.66
C VAL A 31 7.66 6.21 3.10
N VAL A 32 8.24 6.26 4.29
CA VAL A 32 8.98 5.13 4.89
C VAL A 32 8.35 4.83 6.23
N TYR A 33 7.92 3.59 6.40
CA TYR A 33 7.32 3.10 7.64
C TYR A 33 8.24 2.10 8.33
N LYS A 34 8.11 2.01 9.66
CA LYS A 34 8.75 0.96 10.44
C LYS A 34 7.91 -0.31 10.31
N THR A 35 8.54 -1.47 10.45
CA THR A 35 7.80 -2.73 10.58
C THR A 35 6.84 -2.65 11.75
N GLY A 36 5.59 -3.07 11.52
CA GLY A 36 4.51 -3.01 12.50
C GLY A 36 3.76 -1.69 12.53
N THR A 37 4.12 -0.69 11.71
CA THR A 37 3.32 0.53 11.61
C THR A 37 1.95 0.22 11.01
N VAL A 38 0.90 0.60 11.73
CA VAL A 38 -0.49 0.54 11.25
C VAL A 38 -0.68 1.67 10.24
N LEU A 39 -1.22 1.35 9.05
CA LEU A 39 -1.47 2.32 8.00
C LEU A 39 -2.90 2.88 8.05
N TYR A 40 -3.85 2.08 8.53
CA TYR A 40 -5.22 2.47 8.88
C TYR A 40 -5.84 1.41 9.80
N GLU A 41 -6.72 1.87 10.69
CA GLU A 41 -7.61 1.00 11.47
C GLU A 41 -8.95 0.76 10.75
N PRO A 42 -9.71 -0.28 11.13
CA PRO A 42 -11.05 -0.50 10.61
C PRO A 42 -11.96 0.67 10.93
N ASN A 43 -12.85 1.01 9.99
CA ASN A 43 -13.80 2.12 10.07
C ASN A 43 -13.15 3.51 10.12
N GLU A 44 -11.83 3.62 10.05
CA GLU A 44 -11.15 4.88 9.78
C GLU A 44 -11.25 5.25 8.31
N VAL A 45 -11.24 6.55 8.07
CA VAL A 45 -11.23 7.12 6.73
C VAL A 45 -9.85 6.86 6.13
N MET A 46 -9.78 6.09 5.04
CA MET A 46 -8.51 5.85 4.37
C MET A 46 -8.22 7.00 3.40
N GLU A 47 -7.28 7.87 3.77
CA GLU A 47 -7.00 9.08 2.98
C GLU A 47 -6.08 8.84 1.78
N PHE A 48 -5.29 7.76 1.81
CA PHE A 48 -4.23 7.52 0.83
C PHE A 48 -4.21 6.07 0.34
N ALA A 49 -3.93 5.91 -0.96
CA ALA A 49 -3.54 4.63 -1.52
C ALA A 49 -2.02 4.42 -1.34
N TYR A 50 -1.63 3.19 -0.98
CA TYR A 50 -0.24 2.84 -0.71
C TYR A 50 0.29 1.86 -1.76
N PHE A 51 1.44 2.18 -2.34
CA PHE A 51 2.17 1.33 -3.29
C PHE A 51 3.46 0.83 -2.62
N PRO A 52 3.49 -0.41 -2.09
CA PRO A 52 4.66 -0.92 -1.41
C PRO A 52 5.84 -1.02 -2.37
N ASN A 53 6.98 -0.53 -1.93
CA ASN A 53 8.21 -0.51 -2.72
C ASN A 53 9.17 -1.63 -2.29
N THR A 54 9.39 -1.75 -0.98
CA THR A 54 10.30 -2.72 -0.35
C THR A 54 9.66 -3.36 0.88
N ALA A 55 8.36 -3.17 1.06
CA ALA A 55 7.58 -3.63 2.20
C ALA A 55 6.46 -4.56 1.73
N MET A 56 5.96 -5.36 2.65
CA MET A 56 4.79 -6.20 2.50
C MET A 56 3.74 -5.72 3.49
N ILE A 57 2.57 -5.30 3.03
CA ILE A 57 1.49 -4.85 3.90
C ILE A 57 0.62 -6.06 4.22
N SER A 58 0.37 -6.33 5.49
CA SER A 58 -0.61 -7.31 5.93
C SER A 58 -1.94 -6.60 6.18
N VAL A 59 -3.00 -7.13 5.60
CA VAL A 59 -4.36 -6.65 5.76
C VAL A 59 -5.15 -7.69 6.54
N VAL A 60 -5.76 -7.28 7.65
CA VAL A 60 -6.54 -8.13 8.54
C VAL A 60 -7.94 -7.55 8.73
N SER A 61 -8.98 -8.37 8.63
CA SER A 61 -10.36 -7.95 8.96
C SER A 61 -10.59 -8.17 10.45
N ILE A 62 -11.33 -7.26 11.09
CA ILE A 62 -11.89 -7.53 12.42
C ILE A 62 -13.30 -8.10 12.21
N MET A 63 -13.55 -9.27 12.81
CA MET A 63 -14.85 -9.94 12.80
C MET A 63 -15.75 -9.36 13.90
N GLU A 64 -17.06 -9.60 13.84
CA GLU A 64 -18.03 -9.08 14.81
C GLU A 64 -17.75 -9.55 16.26
N ASP A 65 -17.12 -10.71 16.42
CA ASP A 65 -16.72 -11.27 17.73
C ASP A 65 -15.39 -10.71 18.26
N GLY A 66 -14.79 -9.75 17.56
CA GLY A 66 -13.50 -9.13 17.91
C GLY A 66 -12.28 -9.96 17.50
N SER A 67 -12.46 -11.14 16.88
CA SER A 67 -11.36 -11.89 16.29
C SER A 67 -10.82 -11.21 15.03
N THR A 68 -9.55 -11.47 14.70
CA THR A 68 -8.91 -10.93 13.49
C THR A 68 -8.63 -12.03 12.48
N THR A 69 -9.08 -11.86 11.25
CA THR A 69 -8.81 -12.78 10.13
C THR A 69 -7.87 -12.11 9.14
N GLU A 70 -6.76 -12.76 8.80
CA GLU A 70 -5.87 -12.27 7.74
C GLU A 70 -6.57 -12.35 6.38
N ILE A 71 -6.73 -11.20 5.73
CA ILE A 71 -7.34 -11.09 4.39
C ILE A 71 -6.27 -11.35 3.33
N GLY A 72 -5.04 -10.89 3.57
CA GLY A 72 -3.93 -11.17 2.67
C GLY A 72 -2.71 -10.29 2.90
N LEU A 73 -1.69 -10.59 2.10
CA LEU A 73 -0.41 -9.90 2.05
C LEU A 73 -0.26 -9.19 0.71
N ILE A 74 0.14 -7.92 0.74
CA ILE A 74 0.33 -7.09 -0.46
C ILE A 74 1.77 -6.61 -0.49
N GLY A 75 2.56 -7.14 -1.42
CA GLY A 75 3.93 -6.72 -1.67
C GLY A 75 4.05 -5.64 -2.73
N ASN A 76 5.19 -5.63 -3.41
CA ASN A 76 5.46 -4.63 -4.44
C ASN A 76 4.72 -4.88 -5.76
N GLU A 77 4.00 -5.99 -5.86
CA GLU A 77 3.14 -6.35 -6.98
C GLU A 77 1.77 -5.66 -6.94
N GLY A 78 1.34 -5.16 -5.78
CA GLY A 78 -0.01 -4.63 -5.58
C GLY A 78 -0.06 -3.23 -4.98
N MET A 79 -1.25 -2.86 -4.51
CA MET A 79 -1.50 -1.63 -3.76
C MET A 79 -2.58 -1.84 -2.70
N VAL A 80 -2.61 -0.94 -1.73
CA VAL A 80 -3.64 -0.88 -0.69
C VAL A 80 -4.45 0.40 -0.87
N GLY A 81 -5.76 0.35 -0.60
CA GLY A 81 -6.66 1.50 -0.74
C GLY A 81 -7.55 1.50 -1.99
N LEU A 82 -7.78 0.32 -2.60
CA LEU A 82 -8.79 0.14 -3.65
C LEU A 82 -10.18 0.71 -3.29
N PRO A 83 -10.70 0.56 -2.06
CA PRO A 83 -11.99 1.15 -1.67
C PRO A 83 -12.06 2.68 -1.87
N ILE A 84 -10.95 3.40 -1.63
CA ILE A 84 -10.87 4.85 -1.88
C ILE A 84 -11.11 5.17 -3.35
N ILE A 85 -10.52 4.39 -4.24
CA ILE A 85 -10.65 4.56 -5.69
C ILE A 85 -12.09 4.30 -6.14
N LEU A 86 -12.80 3.42 -5.44
CA LEU A 86 -14.19 3.07 -5.70
C LEU A 86 -15.21 3.99 -4.99
N GLY A 87 -14.75 4.99 -4.22
CA GLY A 87 -15.61 5.92 -3.49
C GLY A 87 -16.10 5.42 -2.12
N GLU A 88 -15.62 4.26 -1.67
CA GLU A 88 -15.91 3.67 -0.36
C GLU A 88 -14.77 3.96 0.60
N ASN A 89 -14.93 4.99 1.44
CA ASN A 89 -13.84 5.49 2.28
C ASN A 89 -13.82 4.91 3.71
N LYS A 90 -14.48 3.77 3.95
CA LYS A 90 -14.52 3.10 5.27
C LYS A 90 -14.31 1.59 5.14
N PRO A 91 -13.06 1.12 5.07
CA PRO A 91 -12.78 -0.31 5.08
C PRO A 91 -13.11 -0.91 6.46
N GLN A 92 -13.72 -2.10 6.48
CA GLN A 92 -13.90 -2.91 7.71
C GLN A 92 -12.62 -3.69 8.09
N ALA A 93 -11.52 -3.43 7.39
CA ALA A 93 -10.23 -4.05 7.60
C ALA A 93 -9.23 -3.08 8.23
N ARG A 94 -8.23 -3.64 8.91
CA ARG A 94 -7.01 -2.98 9.38
C ARG A 94 -5.87 -3.34 8.44
N SER A 95 -4.89 -2.46 8.25
CA SER A 95 -3.62 -2.88 7.64
C SER A 95 -2.39 -2.38 8.37
N SER A 96 -1.32 -3.17 8.33
CA SER A 96 -0.03 -2.82 8.90
C SER A 96 1.11 -3.16 7.94
N SER A 97 2.12 -2.29 7.90
CA SER A 97 3.31 -2.51 7.07
C SER A 97 4.27 -3.48 7.75
N ARG A 98 4.72 -4.49 7.01
CA ARG A 98 5.84 -5.35 7.35
C ARG A 98 7.00 -5.04 6.40
N CYS A 99 8.01 -4.31 6.86
CA CYS A 99 9.19 -4.06 6.04
C CYS A 99 10.09 -5.31 6.07
N LYS A 100 10.70 -5.68 4.94
CA LYS A 100 11.80 -6.67 4.96
C LYS A 100 12.90 -6.09 5.85
N GLY A 101 13.25 -6.84 6.89
CA GLY A 101 14.16 -6.38 7.93
C GLY A 101 15.50 -5.93 7.36
N LYS A 102 15.91 -4.72 7.74
CA LYS A 102 17.29 -4.47 8.14
C LYS A 102 17.25 -4.10 9.62
N LEU A 103 17.34 -5.12 10.47
CA LEU A 103 17.80 -4.99 11.84
C LEU A 103 19.31 -5.20 11.79
N GLY A 104 20.08 -4.28 12.36
CA GLY A 104 21.50 -4.48 12.62
C GLY A 104 22.36 -3.27 12.27
N ASN A 105 22.67 -2.53 13.32
CA ASN A 105 23.71 -1.51 13.54
C ASN A 105 24.86 -1.42 12.54
#